data_AF-A0A1Z4LTF2-F1
#
_entry.id   AF-A0A1Z4LTF2-F1
#
_cell.length_a   1.000
_cell.length_b   1.000
_cell.length_c   1.000
_cell.angle_alpha   90.00
_cell.angle_beta   90.00
_cell.angle_gamma   90.00
#
_symmetry.space_group_name_H-M   'P 1'
#
loop_
_entity.id
_entity.type
_entity.pdbx_description
1 polymer ?
#
loop_
_entity_poly.entity_id
_entity_poly.type
_entity_poly.pdbx_seq_one_letter_code
_entity_poly.pdbx_strand_id
1 'polypeptide(L)'
;MSNTNVPKSMARLEARVNPEIKALWQKAADLQGVTLTDFVIASVQAAACKVIEQQQTLKLSTEDAEAFVEAILNPPKPSDALREATSRYKQVMENNGIND
;
A
#
# COMPACT_ATOMS: atom_id res chain seq x y z
N MET A 1 -12.04 -26.38 21.18
CA MET A 1 -12.33 -24.93 21.04
C MET A 1 -11.14 -24.16 21.60
N SER A 2 -10.20 -23.78 20.75
CA SER A 2 -8.97 -23.09 21.18
C SER A 2 -9.20 -21.59 21.08
N ASN A 3 -9.31 -20.92 22.23
CA ASN A 3 -9.45 -19.48 22.32
C ASN A 3 -8.06 -18.83 22.32
N THR A 4 -7.56 -18.41 21.16
CA THR A 4 -6.32 -17.62 21.05
C THR A 4 -6.61 -16.17 21.42
N ASN A 5 -6.58 -15.88 22.73
CA ASN A 5 -6.48 -14.53 23.22
C ASN A 5 -5.03 -14.05 23.01
N VAL A 6 -4.71 -13.60 21.80
CA VAL A 6 -3.45 -12.90 21.54
C VAL A 6 -3.54 -11.58 22.31
N PRO A 7 -2.71 -11.34 23.34
CA PRO A 7 -2.69 -10.04 23.99
C PRO A 7 -2.37 -9.00 22.91
N LYS A 8 -3.22 -8.00 22.76
CA LYS A 8 -2.99 -6.85 21.89
C LYS A 8 -1.73 -6.15 22.39
N SER A 9 -0.57 -6.53 21.86
CA SER A 9 0.71 -5.97 22.28
C SER A 9 0.75 -4.51 21.84
N MET A 10 0.84 -3.61 22.82
CA MET A 10 1.01 -2.19 22.53
C MET A 10 2.44 -1.97 22.03
N ALA A 11 2.58 -1.38 20.85
CA ALA A 11 3.86 -0.91 20.32
C ALA A 11 4.04 0.57 20.66
N ARG A 12 5.25 0.97 21.05
CA ARG A 12 5.57 2.37 21.38
C ARG A 12 6.16 3.08 20.16
N LEU A 13 5.62 4.25 19.83
CA LEU A 13 6.20 5.16 18.86
C LEU A 13 7.07 6.18 19.59
N GLU A 14 8.38 6.19 19.31
CA GLU A 14 9.32 7.17 19.87
C GLU A 14 9.85 8.08 18.76
N ALA A 15 9.73 9.39 18.96
CA ALA A 15 10.25 10.40 18.05
C ALA A 15 10.75 11.62 18.83
N ARG A 16 11.87 12.19 18.37
CA ARG A 16 12.39 13.47 18.87
C ARG A 16 12.00 14.57 17.90
N VAL A 17 11.45 15.66 18.43
CA VAL A 17 10.99 16.81 17.64
C VAL A 17 11.50 18.11 18.24
N ASN A 18 11.68 19.13 17.40
CA ASN A 18 11.99 20.48 17.84
C ASN A 18 10.84 21.02 18.74
N PRO A 19 11.13 21.72 19.85
CA PRO A 19 10.13 22.42 20.66
C PRO A 19 9.11 23.25 19.86
N GLU A 20 9.53 23.94 18.79
CA GLU A 20 8.63 24.74 17.94
C GLU A 20 7.59 23.87 17.23
N ILE A 21 8.02 22.71 16.72
CA ILE A 21 7.14 21.73 16.08
C ILE A 21 6.15 21.17 17.11
N LYS A 22 6.63 20.84 18.31
CA LYS A 22 5.76 20.38 19.40
C LYS A 22 4.70 21.43 19.76
N ALA A 23 5.09 22.70 19.85
CA ALA A 23 4.16 23.80 20.17
C ALA A 23 3.10 23.98 19.07
N LEU A 24 3.49 23.88 17.80
CA LEU A 24 2.57 23.91 16.67
C LEU A 24 1.53 22.78 16.75
N TRP A 25 1.98 21.54 17.00
CA TRP A 25 1.09 20.39 17.11
C TRP A 25 0.18 20.49 18.33
N GLN A 26 0.69 20.98 19.46
CA GLN A 26 -0.11 21.21 20.65
C GLN A 26 -1.25 22.20 20.37
N LYS A 27 -0.94 23.34 19.72
CA LYS A 27 -1.97 24.31 19.32
C LYS A 27 -3.03 23.69 18.41
N ALA A 28 -2.64 22.83 17.46
CA ALA A 28 -3.58 22.15 16.59
C ALA A 28 -4.48 21.15 17.35
N ALA A 29 -3.91 20.41 18.31
CA ALA A 29 -4.66 19.51 19.18
C ALA A 29 -5.66 20.26 20.07
N ASP A 30 -5.23 21.39 20.65
CA ASP A 30 -6.07 22.26 21.49
C ASP A 30 -7.27 22.79 20.69
N LEU A 31 -7.05 23.21 19.44
CA LEU A 31 -8.11 23.67 18.54
C LEU A 31 -9.13 22.58 18.18
N GLN A 32 -8.72 21.31 18.18
CA GLN A 32 -9.60 20.16 17.96
C GLN A 32 -10.22 19.61 19.25
N GLY A 33 -9.81 20.12 20.42
CA GLY A 33 -10.27 19.63 21.72
C GLY A 33 -9.80 18.22 22.06
N VAL A 34 -8.66 17.79 21.54
CA VAL A 34 -8.07 16.46 21.76
C VAL A 34 -6.69 16.56 22.39
N THR A 35 -6.17 15.47 22.96
CA THR A 35 -4.80 15.46 23.47
C THR A 35 -3.79 15.51 22.32
N LEU A 36 -2.58 15.99 22.59
CA LEU A 36 -1.49 15.99 21.61
C LEU A 36 -1.18 14.58 21.10
N THR A 37 -1.23 13.57 22.00
CA THR A 37 -1.02 12.17 21.62
C THR A 37 -2.08 11.70 20.65
N ASP A 38 -3.36 11.93 20.95
CA ASP A 38 -4.47 11.50 20.08
C ASP A 38 -4.40 12.20 18.72
N PHE A 39 -4.10 13.51 18.73
CA PHE A 39 -3.91 14.29 17.51
C PHE A 39 -2.80 13.70 16.63
N VAL A 40 -1.63 13.39 17.20
CA VAL A 40 -0.49 12.84 16.46
C VAL A 40 -0.81 11.44 15.93
N ILE A 41 -1.42 10.57 16.75
CA ILE A 41 -1.78 9.21 16.32
C ILE A 41 -2.78 9.25 15.17
N ALA A 42 -3.85 10.05 15.28
CA ALA A 42 -4.85 10.20 14.23
C ALA A 42 -4.24 10.77 12.94
N SER A 43 -3.38 11.78 13.07
CA SER A 43 -2.71 12.41 11.92
C SER A 43 -1.77 11.45 11.19
N VAL A 44 -0.97 10.69 11.93
CA VAL A 44 -0.06 9.69 11.36
C VAL A 44 -0.84 8.54 10.71
N GLN A 45 -1.92 8.08 11.34
CA GLN A 45 -2.79 7.05 10.77
C GLN A 45 -3.40 7.51 9.44
N ALA A 46 -3.98 8.72 9.40
CA ALA A 46 -4.57 9.28 8.18
C ALA A 46 -3.53 9.42 7.05
N ALA A 47 -2.33 9.91 7.38
CA ALA A 47 -1.24 10.03 6.42
C ALA A 47 -0.80 8.65 5.89
N ALA A 48 -0.64 7.66 6.76
CA ALA A 48 -0.27 6.31 6.39
C ALA A 48 -1.30 5.66 5.46
N CYS A 49 -2.59 5.74 5.80
CA CYS A 49 -3.68 5.24 4.95
C CYS A 49 -3.65 5.89 3.57
N LYS A 50 -3.51 7.23 3.50
CA LYS A 50 -3.43 7.96 2.23
C LYS A 50 -2.25 7.50 1.37
N VAL A 51 -1.08 7.29 1.96
CA VAL A 51 0.11 6.81 1.22
C VAL A 51 -0.12 5.41 0.68
N ILE A 52 -0.69 4.51 1.48
CA ILE A 52 -1.00 3.13 1.06
C ILE A 52 -2.01 3.15 -0.10
N GLU A 53 -3.11 3.89 0.04
CA GLU A 53 -4.13 4.04 -0.99
C GLU A 53 -3.53 4.59 -2.29
N GLN A 54 -2.66 5.60 -2.21
CA GLN A 54 -2.01 6.18 -3.38
C GLN A 54 -1.09 5.21 -4.12
N GLN A 55 -0.43 4.29 -3.39
CA GLN A 55 0.48 3.31 -4.01
C GLN A 55 -0.25 2.06 -4.51
N GLN A 56 -1.37 1.69 -3.90
CA GLN A 56 -2.09 0.46 -4.21
C GLN A 56 -3.29 0.66 -5.16
N THR A 57 -3.71 1.92 -5.37
CA THR A 57 -4.84 2.23 -6.26
C THR A 57 -4.34 2.71 -7.61
N LEU A 58 -4.67 1.96 -8.66
CA LEU A 58 -4.53 2.44 -10.04
C LEU A 58 -5.74 3.32 -10.37
N LYS A 59 -5.53 4.64 -10.49
CA LYS A 59 -6.55 5.55 -10.99
C LYS A 59 -6.47 5.59 -12.51
N LEU A 60 -7.50 5.06 -13.16
CA LEU A 60 -7.64 5.05 -14.62
C LEU A 60 -8.45 6.27 -15.06
N SER A 61 -8.16 6.81 -16.24
CA SER A 61 -9.11 7.68 -16.96
C SER A 61 -10.36 6.87 -17.32
N THR A 62 -11.41 7.55 -17.79
CA THR A 62 -12.60 6.85 -18.26
C THR A 62 -12.25 5.91 -19.43
N GLU A 63 -11.43 6.39 -20.36
CA GLU A 63 -11.01 5.64 -21.53
C GLU A 63 -10.16 4.42 -21.14
N ASP A 64 -9.23 4.59 -20.19
CA ASP A 64 -8.40 3.48 -19.71
C ASP A 64 -9.22 2.46 -18.91
N ALA A 65 -10.23 2.91 -18.16
CA ALA A 65 -11.13 2.03 -17.42
C ALA A 65 -11.99 1.18 -18.36
N GLU A 66 -12.53 1.78 -19.42
CA GLU A 66 -13.26 1.06 -20.47
C GLU A 66 -12.38 0.02 -21.15
N ALA A 67 -11.16 0.40 -21.56
CA ALA A 67 -10.20 -0.53 -22.16
C ALA A 67 -9.82 -1.67 -21.21
N PHE A 68 -9.65 -1.38 -19.92
CA PHE A 68 -9.33 -2.37 -18.89
C PHE A 68 -10.49 -3.36 -18.67
N VAL A 69 -11.73 -2.86 -18.55
CA VAL A 69 -12.92 -3.71 -18.41
C VAL A 69 -13.13 -4.58 -19.65
N GLU A 70 -12.98 -3.99 -20.84
CA GLU A 70 -13.08 -4.73 -22.11
C GLU A 70 -12.04 -5.84 -22.18
N ALA A 71 -10.78 -5.58 -21.77
CA ALA A 71 -9.74 -6.59 -21.73
C ALA A 71 -10.01 -7.73 -20.72
N ILE A 72 -10.78 -7.48 -19.66
CA ILE A 72 -11.20 -8.53 -18.71
C ILE A 72 -12.37 -9.35 -19.27
N LEU A 73 -13.38 -8.69 -19.82
CA LEU A 73 -14.60 -9.34 -20.31
C LEU A 73 -14.36 -10.07 -21.63
N ASN A 74 -13.54 -9.49 -22.50
CA ASN A 74 -13.20 -9.98 -23.83
C ASN A 74 -11.68 -10.08 -23.99
N PRO A 75 -11.03 -11.04 -23.31
CA PRO A 75 -9.57 -11.13 -23.27
C PRO A 75 -8.99 -11.30 -24.68
N PRO A 76 -8.12 -10.38 -25.13
CA PRO A 76 -7.54 -10.46 -26.47
C PRO A 76 -6.56 -11.63 -26.56
N LYS A 77 -6.38 -12.16 -27.78
CA LYS A 77 -5.36 -13.18 -28.01
C LYS A 77 -3.96 -12.59 -27.77
N PRO A 78 -3.03 -13.34 -27.16
CA PRO A 78 -1.64 -12.92 -27.00
C PRO A 78 -1.01 -12.56 -28.35
N SER A 79 -0.31 -11.43 -28.42
CA SER A 79 0.47 -11.05 -29.60
C SER A 79 1.65 -12.00 -29.83
N ASP A 80 2.16 -12.04 -31.05
CA ASP A 80 3.31 -12.90 -31.38
C ASP A 80 4.54 -12.56 -30.53
N ALA A 81 4.78 -11.26 -30.27
CA ALA A 81 5.84 -10.82 -29.37
C ALA A 81 5.65 -11.32 -27.93
N LEU A 82 4.42 -11.36 -27.42
CA LEU A 82 4.13 -11.86 -26.07
C LEU A 82 4.31 -13.39 -25.98
N ARG A 83 3.95 -14.11 -27.04
CA ARG A 83 4.21 -15.56 -27.16
C ARG A 83 5.70 -15.85 -27.19
N GLU A 84 6.47 -15.09 -27.96
CA GLU A 84 7.92 -15.24 -28.05
C GLU A 84 8.59 -14.94 -26.68
N ALA A 85 8.17 -13.86 -26.01
CA ALA A 85 8.65 -13.54 -24.66
C ALA A 85 8.37 -14.67 -23.65
N THR A 86 7.19 -15.28 -23.74
CA THR A 86 6.82 -16.45 -22.92
C THR A 86 7.73 -17.64 -23.21
N SER A 87 8.01 -17.93 -24.49
CA SER A 87 8.93 -19.01 -24.87
C SER A 87 10.35 -18.77 -24.35
N ARG A 88 10.87 -17.54 -24.45
CA ARG A 88 12.17 -17.17 -23.89
C ARG A 88 12.21 -17.34 -22.37
N TYR A 89 11.16 -16.90 -21.67
CA TYR A 89 11.07 -17.07 -20.22
C TYR A 89 11.09 -18.55 -19.79
N LYS A 90 10.34 -19.41 -20.49
CA LYS A 90 10.35 -20.86 -20.23
C LYS A 90 11.72 -21.47 -20.44
N GLN A 91 12.41 -21.13 -21.53
CA GLN A 91 13.79 -21.58 -21.78
C GLN A 91 14.76 -21.14 -20.69
N VAL A 92 14.63 -19.90 -20.19
CA VAL A 92 15.46 -19.42 -19.07
C VAL A 92 15.15 -20.18 -17.78
N MET A 93 13.89 -20.47 -17.49
CA MET A 93 13.51 -21.23 -16.29
C MET A 93 13.91 -22.71 -16.39
N GLU A 94 13.80 -23.33 -17.57
CA GLU A 94 14.19 -24.71 -17.83
C GLU A 94 15.72 -24.87 -17.81
N ASN A 95 16.46 -23.91 -18.36
CA ASN A 95 17.92 -23.89 -18.31
C ASN A 95 18.49 -23.53 -16.93
N ASN A 96 17.70 -22.85 -16.09
CA ASN A 96 18.02 -22.56 -14.68
C ASN A 96 17.42 -23.58 -13.70
N GLY A 97 17.01 -24.77 -14.19
CA GLY A 97 16.71 -25.93 -13.36
C GLY A 97 17.94 -26.39 -12.57
N ILE A 98 18.14 -25.75 -11.41
CA ILE A 98 18.30 -26.37 -10.11
C ILE A 98 18.85 -27.81 -10.17
N ASN A 99 20.17 -27.93 -9.95
CA ASN A 99 20.71 -29.03 -9.16
C ASN A 99 20.09 -28.90 -7.75
N ASP A 100 18.98 -29.58 -7.50
CA ASP A 100 18.54 -29.97 -6.15
C ASP A 100 18.85 -31.47 -6.00
#